data_AF-A0AAF0YKB7-F1
#
_entry.id   AF-A0AAF0YKB7-F1
#
_cell.length_a   1.000
_cell.length_b   1.000
_cell.length_c   1.000
_cell.angle_alpha   90.00
_cell.angle_beta   90.00
_cell.angle_gamma   90.00
#
_symmetry.space_group_name_H-M   'P 1'
#
loop_
_entity.id
_entity.type
_entity.pdbx_description
1 polymer ?
#
loop_
_entity_poly.entity_id
_entity_poly.type
_entity_poly.pdbx_seq_one_letter_code
_entity_poly.pdbx_strand_id
1 'polypeptide(L)'
;MGHFLRDLKNRGLTQPELITSDSHQGLKQAIQEEFPGTPWQRCTVHFLRNITNVMPKKGSTAARQLLREIFHTTTPQHAREAKEKFLDFVSEDPRFNHAVEILESGFDDAIQCLMCPAARQKFLKSTNALERLNSELRRRERVVRVFPNVESAFRLIGALLLDANEAYKETNRKVSAFVEAKE
;
A
#
# COMPACT_ATOMS: atom_id res chain seq x y z
N MET A 1 -0.26 -17.30 -6.67
CA MET A 1 -0.89 -15.97 -6.63
C MET A 1 -2.05 -15.86 -7.62
N GLY A 2 -1.91 -16.28 -8.90
CA GLY A 2 -3.00 -16.23 -9.89
C GLY A 2 -4.32 -16.91 -9.47
N HIS A 3 -4.26 -18.05 -8.78
CA HIS A 3 -5.45 -18.73 -8.25
C HIS A 3 -6.32 -17.84 -7.35
N PHE A 4 -5.72 -17.00 -6.50
CA PHE A 4 -6.46 -16.11 -5.61
C PHE A 4 -7.20 -15.02 -6.39
N LEU A 5 -6.53 -14.38 -7.35
CA LEU A 5 -7.15 -13.34 -8.18
C LEU A 5 -8.28 -13.92 -9.06
N ARG A 6 -8.10 -15.14 -9.58
CA ARG A 6 -9.13 -15.85 -10.32
C ARG A 6 -10.33 -16.22 -9.46
N ASP A 7 -10.10 -16.64 -8.21
CA ASP A 7 -11.17 -16.87 -7.23
C ASP A 7 -11.98 -15.60 -6.99
N LEU A 8 -11.33 -14.44 -6.84
CA LEU A 8 -12.04 -13.15 -6.71
C LEU A 8 -12.93 -12.85 -7.92
N LYS A 9 -12.44 -13.10 -9.15
CA LYS A 9 -13.24 -12.93 -10.38
C LYS A 9 -14.44 -13.86 -10.41
N ASN A 10 -14.26 -15.13 -10.03
CA ASN A 10 -15.34 -16.11 -9.93
C ASN A 10 -16.40 -15.70 -8.90
N ARG A 11 -16.01 -14.94 -7.87
CA ARG A 11 -16.90 -14.37 -6.85
C ARG A 11 -17.53 -13.03 -7.24
N GLY A 12 -17.32 -12.57 -8.48
CA GLY A 12 -17.94 -11.37 -9.02
C GLY A 12 -17.06 -10.12 -9.04
N LEU A 13 -15.79 -10.20 -8.64
CA LEU A 13 -14.88 -9.04 -8.76
C LEU A 13 -14.65 -8.71 -10.25
N THR A 14 -15.16 -7.56 -10.68
CA THR A 14 -14.88 -6.99 -11.99
C THR A 14 -13.55 -6.25 -12.02
N GLN A 15 -13.19 -5.66 -13.14
CA GLN A 15 -11.93 -4.93 -13.32
C GLN A 15 -11.73 -3.83 -12.24
N PRO A 16 -10.69 -3.93 -11.40
CA PRO A 16 -10.39 -2.87 -10.43
C PRO A 16 -9.77 -1.63 -11.10
N GLU A 17 -10.11 -0.44 -10.61
CA GLU A 17 -9.49 0.81 -11.11
C GLU A 17 -7.98 0.91 -10.76
N LEU A 18 -7.57 0.32 -9.64
CA LEU A 18 -6.20 0.32 -9.14
C LEU A 18 -6.00 -0.85 -8.17
N ILE A 19 -4.87 -1.55 -8.26
CA ILE A 19 -4.47 -2.54 -7.26
C ILE A 19 -3.20 -2.06 -6.56
N THR A 20 -3.21 -2.02 -5.22
CA THR A 20 -2.02 -1.67 -4.43
C THR A 20 -1.53 -2.90 -3.66
N SER A 21 -0.23 -3.18 -3.74
CA SER A 21 0.40 -4.23 -2.92
C SER A 21 1.84 -3.85 -2.56
N ASP A 22 2.47 -4.61 -1.66
CA ASP A 22 3.93 -4.57 -1.57
C ASP A 22 4.56 -5.17 -2.85
N SER A 23 5.85 -4.90 -3.06
CA SER A 23 6.61 -5.24 -4.26
C SER A 23 6.95 -6.73 -4.32
N HIS A 24 5.98 -7.55 -4.72
CA HIS A 24 6.16 -8.97 -4.97
C HIS A 24 6.01 -9.28 -6.47
N GLN A 25 7.10 -9.66 -7.15
CA GLN A 25 7.09 -9.81 -8.61
C GLN A 25 6.04 -10.80 -9.13
N GLY A 26 5.89 -11.96 -8.47
CA GLY A 26 4.86 -12.92 -8.86
C GLY A 26 3.42 -12.45 -8.64
N LEU A 27 3.19 -11.43 -7.80
CA LEU A 27 1.88 -10.81 -7.65
C LEU A 27 1.65 -9.77 -8.76
N LYS A 28 2.67 -8.96 -9.09
CA LYS A 28 2.62 -8.01 -10.22
C LYS A 28 2.30 -8.72 -11.53
N GLN A 29 2.97 -9.85 -11.81
CA GLN A 29 2.69 -10.68 -12.98
C GLN A 29 1.26 -11.24 -12.97
N ALA A 30 0.84 -11.85 -11.85
CA ALA A 30 -0.51 -12.40 -11.73
C ALA A 30 -1.61 -11.33 -11.90
N ILE A 31 -1.37 -10.10 -11.45
CA ILE A 31 -2.29 -8.97 -11.66
C ILE A 31 -2.40 -8.63 -13.14
N GLN A 32 -1.27 -8.58 -13.86
CA GLN A 32 -1.25 -8.29 -15.30
C GLN A 32 -1.96 -9.37 -16.12
N GLU A 33 -1.84 -10.64 -15.71
CA GLU A 33 -2.52 -11.76 -16.35
C GLU A 33 -4.04 -11.76 -16.08
N GLU A 34 -4.46 -11.54 -14.84
CA GLU A 34 -5.86 -11.69 -14.45
C GLU A 34 -6.70 -10.41 -14.65
N PHE A 35 -6.06 -9.23 -14.57
CA PHE A 35 -6.67 -7.91 -14.74
C PHE A 35 -5.86 -7.04 -15.72
N PRO A 36 -5.82 -7.38 -17.02
CA PRO A 36 -5.06 -6.63 -18.00
C PRO A 36 -5.55 -5.18 -18.06
N GLY A 37 -4.61 -4.23 -18.06
CA GLY A 37 -4.91 -2.80 -18.09
C GLY A 37 -5.21 -2.16 -16.72
N THR A 38 -5.39 -2.93 -15.64
CA THR A 38 -5.47 -2.35 -14.29
C THR A 38 -4.09 -1.85 -13.86
N PRO A 39 -3.95 -0.56 -13.49
CA PRO A 39 -2.69 -0.05 -12.97
C PRO A 39 -2.36 -0.73 -11.63
N TRP A 40 -1.09 -1.05 -11.44
CA TRP A 40 -0.57 -1.59 -10.20
C TRP A 40 0.25 -0.52 -9.48
N GLN A 41 -0.09 -0.26 -8.22
CA GLN A 41 0.65 0.61 -7.34
C GLN A 41 1.51 -0.20 -6.35
N ARG A 42 2.80 0.14 -6.27
CA ARG A 42 3.64 -0.24 -5.15
C ARG A 42 3.23 0.54 -3.90
N CYS A 43 2.98 -0.17 -2.80
CA CYS A 43 2.57 0.45 -1.53
C CYS A 43 3.59 1.51 -1.06
N THR A 44 3.16 2.77 -1.00
CA THR A 44 3.99 3.93 -0.65
C THR A 44 4.60 3.83 0.75
N VAL A 45 3.86 3.28 1.72
CA VAL A 45 4.34 3.12 3.11
C VAL A 45 5.51 2.14 3.17
N HIS A 46 5.38 0.99 2.52
CA HIS A 46 6.45 -0.02 2.45
C HIS A 46 7.62 0.48 1.62
N PHE A 47 7.35 1.16 0.50
CA PHE A 47 8.39 1.72 -0.33
C PHE A 47 9.22 2.79 0.38
N LEU A 48 8.56 3.73 1.06
CA LEU A 48 9.23 4.74 1.89
C LEU A 48 10.06 4.09 3.01
N ARG A 49 9.56 3.01 3.62
CA ARG A 49 10.32 2.24 4.62
C ARG A 49 11.56 1.60 4.00
N ASN A 50 11.45 1.01 2.81
CA ASN A 50 12.59 0.37 2.13
C ASN A 50 13.70 1.39 1.83
N ILE A 51 13.33 2.58 1.33
CA ILE A 51 14.30 3.66 1.06
C ILE A 51 14.91 4.15 2.37
N THR A 52 14.09 4.47 3.38
CA THR A 52 14.59 5.05 4.65
C THR A 52 15.43 4.08 5.48
N ASN A 53 15.25 2.77 5.33
CA ASN A 53 16.05 1.74 6.00
C ASN A 53 17.51 1.73 5.54
N VAL A 54 17.77 2.08 4.27
CA VAL A 54 19.12 2.10 3.71
C VAL A 54 19.79 3.47 3.81
N MET A 55 19.03 4.52 4.14
CA MET A 55 19.58 5.85 4.38
C MET A 55 20.40 5.92 5.68
N PRO A 56 21.41 6.81 5.76
CA PRO A 56 22.16 7.07 6.99
C PRO A 56 21.25 7.34 8.20
N LYS A 57 21.61 6.83 9.38
CA LYS A 57 20.82 7.06 10.61
C LYS A 57 21.01 8.47 11.19
N LYS A 58 22.22 9.03 11.08
CA LYS A 58 22.58 10.37 11.56
C LYS A 58 22.72 11.33 10.37
N GLY A 59 22.35 12.59 10.56
CA GLY A 59 22.52 13.64 9.55
C GLY A 59 21.60 13.53 8.33
N SER A 60 20.59 12.64 8.34
CA SER A 60 19.68 12.42 7.21
C SER A 60 18.30 13.05 7.39
N THR A 61 18.09 13.86 8.44
CA THR A 61 16.77 14.43 8.76
C THR A 61 16.18 15.22 7.59
N ALA A 62 16.97 16.11 6.98
CA ALA A 62 16.55 16.91 5.83
C ALA A 62 16.25 16.05 4.59
N ALA A 63 17.15 15.10 4.25
CA ALA A 63 16.92 14.16 3.15
C ALA A 63 15.64 13.33 3.35
N ARG A 64 15.38 12.87 4.58
CA ARG A 64 14.14 12.13 4.91
C ARG A 64 12.90 13.00 4.82
N GLN A 65 13.00 14.30 5.07
CA GLN A 65 11.89 15.23 4.89
C GLN A 65 11.57 15.41 3.40
N LEU A 66 12.58 15.72 2.59
CA LEU A 66 12.45 15.84 1.13
C LEU A 66 11.86 14.56 0.51
N LEU A 67 12.35 13.39 0.93
CA LEU A 67 11.83 12.10 0.48
C LEU A 67 10.33 11.92 0.79
N ARG A 68 9.85 12.39 1.96
CA ARG A 68 8.42 12.32 2.31
C ARG A 68 7.59 13.26 1.45
N GLU A 69 8.11 14.45 1.13
CA GLU A 69 7.41 15.45 0.32
C GLU A 69 7.00 14.88 -1.04
N ILE A 70 7.83 14.04 -1.66
CA ILE A 70 7.52 13.31 -2.90
C ILE A 70 6.13 12.65 -2.84
N PHE A 71 5.85 11.92 -1.76
CA PHE A 71 4.61 11.16 -1.61
C PHE A 71 3.44 11.98 -1.06
N HIS A 72 3.67 13.20 -0.58
CA HIS A 72 2.61 14.13 -0.15
C HIS A 72 2.01 14.96 -1.29
N THR A 73 2.63 14.97 -2.47
CA THR A 73 2.13 15.66 -3.67
C THR A 73 0.80 15.10 -4.17
N THR A 74 0.04 15.88 -4.94
CA THR A 74 -1.29 15.49 -5.46
C THR A 74 -1.33 15.26 -6.96
N THR A 75 -0.23 15.58 -7.68
CA THR A 75 -0.12 15.42 -9.13
C THR A 75 1.19 14.72 -9.50
N PRO A 76 1.23 13.94 -10.60
CA PRO A 76 2.47 13.31 -11.06
C PRO A 76 3.58 14.30 -11.36
N GLN A 77 3.24 15.50 -11.86
CA GLN A 77 4.20 16.56 -12.14
C GLN A 77 4.91 17.02 -10.86
N HIS A 78 4.16 17.39 -9.82
CA HIS A 78 4.75 17.81 -8.56
C HIS A 78 5.55 16.68 -7.89
N ALA A 79 5.11 15.42 -8.03
CA ALA A 79 5.87 14.27 -7.52
C ALA A 79 7.25 14.15 -8.18
N ARG A 80 7.33 14.37 -9.49
CA ARG A 80 8.60 14.37 -10.24
C ARG A 80 9.48 15.55 -9.84
N GLU A 81 8.93 16.75 -9.72
CA GLU A 81 9.69 17.92 -9.25
C GLU A 81 10.24 17.73 -7.83
N ALA A 82 9.45 17.13 -6.93
CA ALA A 82 9.91 16.79 -5.58
C ALA A 82 10.97 15.69 -5.60
N LYS A 83 10.89 14.73 -6.52
CA LYS A 83 11.92 13.71 -6.73
C LYS A 83 13.23 14.35 -7.17
N GLU A 84 13.21 15.21 -8.19
CA GLU A 84 14.43 15.90 -8.65
C GLU A 84 15.09 16.72 -7.54
N LYS A 85 14.30 17.48 -6.76
CA LYS A 85 14.82 18.21 -5.59
C LYS A 85 15.50 17.30 -4.56
N PHE A 86 14.96 16.10 -4.33
CA PHE A 86 15.58 15.12 -3.45
C PHE A 86 16.90 14.59 -4.04
N LEU A 87 16.93 14.28 -5.34
CA LEU A 87 18.13 13.80 -6.03
C LEU A 87 19.25 14.84 -6.00
N ASP A 88 18.94 16.10 -6.31
CA ASP A 88 19.90 17.21 -6.24
C ASP A 88 20.48 17.34 -4.83
N PHE A 89 19.63 17.29 -3.80
CA PHE A 89 20.04 17.43 -2.40
C PHE A 89 21.01 16.35 -1.94
N VAL A 90 20.87 15.12 -2.44
CA VAL A 90 21.70 13.98 -2.02
C VAL A 90 22.84 13.65 -2.99
N SER A 91 22.93 14.35 -4.11
CA SER A 91 23.82 14.03 -5.25
C SER A 91 25.30 13.93 -4.89
N GLU A 92 25.78 14.75 -3.94
CA GLU A 92 27.19 14.79 -3.53
C GLU A 92 27.54 13.80 -2.42
N ASP A 93 26.55 13.17 -1.78
CA ASP A 93 26.76 12.28 -0.63
C ASP A 93 26.54 10.80 -1.01
N PRO A 94 27.62 10.02 -1.21
CA PRO A 94 27.54 8.65 -1.70
C PRO A 94 26.80 7.69 -0.76
N ARG A 95 26.58 8.10 0.50
CA ARG A 95 25.81 7.31 1.47
C ARG A 95 24.33 7.20 1.09
N PHE A 96 23.84 8.02 0.17
CA PHE A 96 22.47 7.97 -0.33
C PHE A 96 22.31 7.20 -1.65
N ASN A 97 23.40 6.75 -2.31
CA ASN A 97 23.34 6.10 -3.61
C ASN A 97 22.34 4.93 -3.64
N HIS A 98 22.38 4.06 -2.64
CA HIS A 98 21.46 2.93 -2.57
C HIS A 98 20.00 3.35 -2.34
N ALA A 99 19.77 4.44 -1.60
CA ALA A 99 18.43 5.01 -1.43
C ALA A 99 17.90 5.58 -2.75
N VAL A 100 18.76 6.21 -3.54
CA VAL A 100 18.45 6.73 -4.89
C VAL A 100 18.10 5.60 -5.83
N GLU A 101 18.91 4.53 -5.90
CA GLU A 101 18.63 3.35 -6.74
C GLU A 101 17.25 2.74 -6.45
N ILE A 102 16.90 2.59 -5.15
CA ILE A 102 15.59 2.07 -4.74
C ILE A 102 14.48 3.05 -5.13
N LEU A 103 14.68 4.36 -4.93
CA LEU A 103 13.69 5.38 -5.30
C LEU A 103 13.44 5.36 -6.80
N GLU A 104 14.48 5.41 -7.63
CA GLU A 104 14.35 5.45 -9.08
C GLU A 104 13.68 4.20 -9.64
N SER A 105 14.09 3.01 -9.19
CA SER A 105 13.53 1.74 -9.66
C SER A 105 12.05 1.53 -9.31
N GLY A 106 11.53 2.21 -8.28
CA GLY A 106 10.16 2.03 -7.79
C GLY A 106 9.26 3.26 -7.85
N PHE A 107 9.78 4.41 -8.28
CA PHE A 107 9.07 5.69 -8.21
C PHE A 107 7.77 5.68 -9.00
N ASP A 108 7.82 5.33 -10.29
CA ASP A 108 6.64 5.36 -11.15
C ASP A 108 5.58 4.37 -10.66
N ASP A 109 5.98 3.18 -10.22
CA ASP A 109 5.08 2.20 -9.62
C ASP A 109 4.44 2.72 -8.32
N ALA A 110 5.10 3.58 -7.54
CA ALA A 110 4.61 4.07 -6.25
C ALA A 110 3.66 5.28 -6.35
N ILE A 111 3.61 5.97 -7.49
CA ILE A 111 2.81 7.19 -7.67
C ILE A 111 1.51 6.99 -8.47
N GLN A 112 1.15 5.75 -8.81
CA GLN A 112 0.00 5.44 -9.67
C GLN A 112 -1.33 6.01 -9.12
N CYS A 113 -1.51 6.10 -7.80
CA CYS A 113 -2.71 6.72 -7.21
C CYS A 113 -2.88 8.19 -7.54
N LEU A 114 -1.85 8.90 -8.02
CA LEU A 114 -1.96 10.31 -8.40
C LEU A 114 -2.86 10.51 -9.63
N MET A 115 -3.16 9.45 -10.37
CA MET A 115 -4.16 9.44 -11.44
C MET A 115 -5.60 9.37 -10.90
N CYS A 116 -5.80 9.01 -9.63
CA CYS A 116 -7.09 8.98 -8.98
C CYS A 116 -7.48 10.37 -8.43
N PRO A 117 -8.78 10.65 -8.21
CA PRO A 117 -9.23 11.86 -7.54
C PRO A 117 -8.54 12.09 -6.18
N ALA A 118 -8.18 13.34 -5.88
CA ALA A 118 -7.44 13.72 -4.67
C ALA A 118 -8.06 13.20 -3.36
N ALA A 119 -9.40 13.12 -3.30
CA ALA A 119 -10.13 12.55 -2.16
C ALA A 119 -9.77 11.07 -1.88
N ARG A 120 -9.46 10.27 -2.91
CA ARG A 120 -9.05 8.86 -2.79
C ARG A 120 -7.57 8.72 -2.45
N GLN A 121 -6.72 9.63 -2.94
CA GLN A 121 -5.26 9.55 -2.82
C GLN A 121 -4.80 9.42 -1.36
N LYS A 122 -5.42 10.17 -0.43
CA LYS A 122 -5.10 10.11 1.00
C LYS A 122 -5.20 8.69 1.56
N PHE A 123 -6.21 7.93 1.12
CA PHE A 123 -6.44 6.57 1.56
C PHE A 123 -5.50 5.59 0.86
N LEU A 124 -5.26 5.76 -0.43
CA LEU A 124 -4.38 4.91 -1.24
C LEU A 124 -2.90 4.99 -0.82
N LYS A 125 -2.50 6.10 -0.19
CA LYS A 125 -1.12 6.32 0.29
C LYS A 125 -0.89 5.89 1.74
N SER A 126 -1.89 5.36 2.42
CA SER A 126 -1.81 4.97 3.83
C SER A 126 -2.15 3.50 4.02
N THR A 127 -1.47 2.86 4.97
CA THR A 127 -1.85 1.51 5.43
C THR A 127 -2.57 1.53 6.77
N ASN A 128 -2.88 2.71 7.34
CA ASN A 128 -3.40 2.83 8.71
C ASN A 128 -4.66 2.01 8.97
N ALA A 129 -5.59 1.96 8.01
CA ALA A 129 -6.81 1.18 8.14
C ALA A 129 -6.51 -0.33 8.18
N LEU A 130 -5.64 -0.80 7.30
CA LEU A 130 -5.22 -2.20 7.23
C LEU A 130 -4.42 -2.60 8.48
N GLU A 131 -3.47 -1.78 8.91
CA GLU A 131 -2.66 -2.02 10.10
C GLU A 131 -3.50 -2.02 11.38
N ARG A 132 -4.52 -1.15 11.45
CA ARG A 132 -5.48 -1.17 12.55
C ARG A 132 -6.27 -2.47 12.58
N LEU A 133 -6.82 -2.90 11.43
CA LEU A 133 -7.55 -4.16 11.34
C LEU A 133 -6.65 -5.34 11.73
N ASN A 134 -5.44 -5.41 11.18
CA ASN A 134 -4.46 -6.45 11.51
C ASN A 134 -4.12 -6.43 13.00
N SER A 135 -3.96 -5.27 13.62
CA SER A 135 -3.67 -5.14 15.05
C SER A 135 -4.81 -5.70 15.92
N GLU A 136 -6.07 -5.46 15.54
CA GLU A 136 -7.25 -6.00 16.23
C GLU A 136 -7.35 -7.53 16.11
N LEU A 137 -6.98 -8.08 14.95
CA LEU A 137 -6.88 -9.53 14.75
C LEU A 137 -5.75 -10.13 15.61
N ARG A 138 -4.54 -9.55 15.53
CA ARG A 138 -3.37 -9.99 16.30
C ARG A 138 -3.63 -9.95 17.81
N ARG A 139 -4.40 -8.97 18.30
CA ARG A 139 -4.75 -8.86 19.73
C ARG A 139 -5.47 -10.10 20.25
N ARG A 140 -6.35 -10.69 19.44
CA ARG A 140 -7.17 -11.86 19.82
C ARG A 140 -6.47 -13.17 19.51
N GLU A 141 -5.76 -13.24 18.39
CA GLU A 141 -4.89 -14.36 18.05
C GLU A 141 -3.85 -14.64 19.16
N ARG A 142 -3.20 -13.60 19.70
CA ARG A 142 -2.18 -13.74 20.76
C ARG A 142 -2.69 -14.44 22.03
N VAL A 143 -3.98 -14.34 22.32
CA VAL A 143 -4.60 -15.01 23.48
C VAL A 143 -4.70 -16.52 23.24
N VAL A 144 -5.04 -16.92 22.01
CA VAL A 144 -5.18 -18.33 21.62
C VAL A 144 -3.83 -19.07 21.62
N ARG A 145 -2.75 -18.36 21.28
CA ARG A 145 -1.35 -18.87 21.15
C ARG A 145 -1.15 -19.93 20.07
N VAL A 146 -1.91 -21.02 20.11
CA VAL A 146 -1.82 -22.15 19.15
C VAL A 146 -3.22 -22.57 18.74
N PHE A 147 -3.48 -22.60 17.43
CA PHE A 147 -4.72 -23.13 16.89
C PHE A 147 -4.62 -24.65 16.71
N PRO A 148 -5.68 -25.41 17.03
CA PRO A 148 -5.68 -26.87 16.86
C PRO A 148 -5.72 -27.30 15.38
N ASN A 149 -6.25 -26.45 14.50
CA ASN A 149 -6.27 -26.64 13.05
C ASN A 149 -6.55 -25.31 12.32
N VAL A 150 -6.36 -25.31 10.99
CA VAL A 150 -6.60 -24.17 10.11
C VAL A 150 -8.05 -23.68 10.18
N GLU A 151 -9.02 -24.60 10.20
CA GLU A 151 -10.45 -24.27 10.29
C GLU A 151 -10.80 -23.49 11.56
N SER A 152 -10.13 -23.78 12.68
CA SER A 152 -10.32 -23.04 13.93
C SER A 152 -9.78 -21.61 13.83
N ALA A 153 -8.67 -21.41 13.10
CA ALA A 153 -8.16 -20.08 12.81
C ALA A 153 -9.12 -19.32 11.89
N PHE A 154 -9.64 -19.95 10.84
CA PHE A 154 -10.62 -19.34 9.94
C PHE A 154 -11.90 -18.93 10.66
N ARG A 155 -12.43 -19.76 11.57
CA ARG A 155 -13.61 -19.38 12.36
C ARG A 155 -13.37 -18.15 13.22
N LEU A 156 -12.26 -18.10 13.96
CA LEU A 156 -11.97 -16.94 14.80
C LEU A 156 -11.72 -15.70 13.95
N ILE A 157 -10.80 -15.77 12.99
CA ILE A 157 -10.45 -14.61 12.15
C ILE A 157 -11.68 -14.14 11.37
N GLY A 158 -12.45 -15.07 10.81
CA GLY A 158 -13.69 -14.79 10.09
C GLY A 158 -14.73 -14.07 10.94
N ALA A 159 -15.00 -14.58 12.16
CA ALA A 159 -15.92 -13.93 13.09
C ALA A 159 -15.48 -12.49 13.40
N LEU A 160 -14.19 -12.26 13.63
CA LEU A 160 -13.67 -10.92 13.91
C LEU A 160 -13.74 -9.96 12.72
N LEU A 161 -13.56 -10.49 11.52
CA LEU A 161 -13.72 -9.71 10.29
C LEU A 161 -15.19 -9.37 10.04
N LEU A 162 -16.14 -10.25 10.39
CA LEU A 162 -17.58 -9.97 10.35
C LEU A 162 -17.94 -8.85 11.33
N ASP A 163 -17.52 -8.96 12.60
CA ASP A 163 -17.74 -7.91 13.61
C ASP A 163 -17.13 -6.57 13.18
N ALA A 164 -15.91 -6.60 12.64
CA ALA A 164 -15.23 -5.40 12.15
C ALA A 164 -15.97 -4.76 10.96
N ASN A 165 -16.55 -5.57 10.08
CA ASN A 165 -17.35 -5.09 8.95
C ASN A 165 -18.67 -4.47 9.41
N GLU A 166 -19.36 -5.07 10.37
CA GLU A 166 -20.58 -4.50 10.97
C GLU A 166 -20.29 -3.14 11.61
N ALA A 167 -19.26 -3.08 12.48
CA ALA A 167 -18.84 -1.82 13.09
C ALA A 167 -18.42 -0.78 12.04
N TYR A 168 -17.78 -1.19 10.94
CA TYR A 168 -17.42 -0.28 9.86
C TYR A 168 -18.65 0.33 9.18
N LYS A 169 -19.68 -0.47 8.91
CA LYS A 169 -20.95 -0.01 8.30
C LYS A 169 -21.67 1.05 9.13
N GLU A 170 -21.55 0.99 10.45
CA GLU A 170 -22.15 1.94 11.40
C GLU A 170 -21.35 3.25 11.54
N THR A 171 -20.09 3.27 11.11
CA THR A 171 -19.26 4.47 11.26
C THR A 171 -19.53 5.53 10.18
N ASN A 172 -19.49 6.82 10.57
CA ASN A 172 -19.40 7.94 9.62
C ASN A 172 -18.03 8.06 8.93
N ARG A 173 -17.14 7.09 9.14
CA ARG A 173 -15.79 7.02 8.54
C ARG A 173 -15.74 6.16 7.28
N LYS A 174 -16.90 5.87 6.67
CA LYS A 174 -16.94 5.26 5.35
C LYS A 174 -15.99 6.04 4.45
N VAL A 175 -15.11 5.33 3.77
CA VAL A 175 -14.29 5.96 2.74
C VAL A 175 -15.25 6.33 1.61
N SER A 176 -15.92 7.48 1.73
CA SER A 176 -16.86 8.02 0.74
C SER A 176 -16.23 8.17 -0.64
N ALA A 177 -14.89 8.13 -0.68
CA ALA A 177 -14.10 8.16 -1.89
C ALA A 177 -14.11 6.82 -2.67
N PHE A 178 -14.35 5.67 -2.02
CA PHE A 178 -14.60 4.39 -2.69
C PHE A 178 -16.10 4.12 -2.62
N VAL A 179 -16.79 4.34 -3.74
CA VAL A 179 -18.18 3.93 -3.88
C VAL A 179 -18.23 2.41 -3.70
N GLU A 180 -19.26 1.90 -3.02
CA GLU A 180 -19.55 0.47 -2.98
C GLU A 180 -19.37 -0.12 -4.38
N ALA A 181 -18.62 -1.22 -4.49
CA ALA A 181 -18.54 -1.96 -5.74
C ALA A 181 -19.98 -2.25 -6.15
N LYS A 182 -20.41 -1.66 -7.28
CA LYS A 182 -21.73 -1.96 -7.82
C LYS A 182 -21.74 -3.45 -8.12
N GLU A 183 -22.66 -4.16 -7.48
CA GLU A 183 -23.00 -5.55 -7.78
C GLU A 183 -23.32 -5.72 -9.27
#